data_AF-A0A6G3UVR5-F1
#
_entry.id   AF-A0A6G3UVR5-F1
#
_cell.length_a   1.000
_cell.length_b   1.000
_cell.length_c   1.000
_cell.angle_alpha   90.00
_cell.angle_beta   90.00
_cell.angle_gamma   90.00
#
_symmetry.space_group_name_H-M   'P 1'
#
loop_
_entity.id
_entity.type
_entity.pdbx_description
1 polymer ?
#
loop_
_entity_poly.entity_id
_entity_poly.type
_entity_poly.pdbx_seq_one_letter_code
_entity_poly.pdbx_strand_id
1 'polypeptide(L)'
;DIDTAGAAGLLALLDAHPAVLAAAARHRAPDRLARHLEAVAAAFFDFHDAAPPLPVGDEKPSAAHRSRTAVAEAAGAVLAGGLSLLGVSAPEHL
;
A
#
# COMPACT_ATOMS: atom_id res chain seq x y z
N ASP A 1 6.22 -1.84 19.91
CA ASP A 1 6.67 -1.19 18.68
C ASP A 1 5.65 -1.45 17.57
N ILE A 2 4.52 -0.74 17.64
CA ILE A 2 3.33 -0.99 16.80
C ILE A 2 3.51 -0.38 15.40
N ASP A 3 4.26 0.71 15.28
CA ASP A 3 4.65 1.37 14.02
C ASP A 3 5.42 0.40 13.11
N THR A 4 6.47 -0.23 13.64
CA THR A 4 7.27 -1.21 12.87
C THR A 4 6.47 -2.46 12.50
N ALA A 5 5.53 -2.88 13.35
CA ALA A 5 4.67 -4.03 13.08
C ALA A 5 3.64 -3.75 11.97
N GLY A 6 2.99 -2.58 11.99
CA GLY A 6 2.07 -2.14 10.94
C GLY A 6 2.79 -1.96 9.59
N ALA A 7 3.96 -1.33 9.61
CA ALA A 7 4.80 -1.17 8.43
C ALA A 7 5.28 -2.52 7.86
N ALA A 8 5.64 -3.48 8.72
CA ALA A 8 6.10 -4.80 8.27
C ALA A 8 5.01 -5.58 7.53
N GLY A 9 3.76 -5.52 7.99
CA GLY A 9 2.62 -6.17 7.33
C GLY A 9 2.37 -5.60 5.93
N LEU A 10 2.37 -4.27 5.80
CA LEU A 10 2.23 -3.60 4.52
C LEU A 10 3.40 -3.93 3.57
N LEU A 11 4.65 -3.84 4.05
CA LEU A 11 5.83 -4.14 3.24
C LEU A 11 5.82 -5.57 2.69
N ALA A 12 5.39 -6.55 3.49
CA ALA A 12 5.27 -7.93 3.03
C ALA A 12 4.23 -8.10 1.91
N LEU A 13 3.11 -7.36 1.97
CA LEU A 13 2.10 -7.35 0.91
C LEU A 13 2.63 -6.68 -0.36
N LEU A 14 3.34 -5.56 -0.24
CA LEU A 14 3.96 -4.88 -1.38
C LEU A 14 5.00 -5.76 -2.09
N ASP A 15 5.84 -6.47 -1.32
CA ASP A 15 6.82 -7.42 -1.86
C ASP A 15 6.16 -8.62 -2.57
N ALA A 16 5.02 -9.10 -2.06
CA ALA A 16 4.27 -10.19 -2.67
C ALA A 16 3.55 -9.80 -3.98
N HIS A 17 3.33 -8.50 -4.22
CA HIS A 17 2.49 -8.02 -5.32
C HIS A 17 2.89 -8.55 -6.71
N PRO A 18 4.17 -8.54 -7.14
CA PRO A 18 4.54 -9.04 -8.46
C PRO A 18 4.23 -10.53 -8.65
N ALA A 19 4.41 -11.33 -7.60
CA ALA A 19 4.12 -12.77 -7.63
C ALA A 19 2.61 -13.04 -7.71
N VAL A 20 1.81 -12.29 -6.92
CA VAL A 20 0.35 -12.36 -6.96
C VAL A 20 -0.19 -11.96 -8.33
N LEU A 21 0.33 -10.87 -8.91
CA LEU A 21 -0.06 -10.39 -10.23
C LEU A 21 0.25 -11.44 -11.31
N ALA A 22 1.44 -12.00 -11.30
CA ALA A 22 1.83 -13.04 -12.25
C ALA A 22 0.95 -14.30 -12.13
N ALA A 23 0.60 -14.71 -10.90
CA ALA A 23 -0.31 -15.82 -10.67
C ALA A 23 -1.74 -15.52 -11.15
N ALA A 24 -2.26 -14.32 -10.85
CA ALA A 24 -3.57 -13.88 -11.31
C ALA A 24 -3.66 -13.89 -12.84
N ALA A 25 -2.62 -13.40 -13.53
CA ALA A 25 -2.53 -13.42 -14.98
C ALA A 25 -2.49 -14.85 -15.55
N ARG A 26 -1.62 -15.72 -15.03
CA ARG A 26 -1.51 -17.13 -15.49
C ARG A 26 -2.81 -17.91 -15.36
N HIS A 27 -3.55 -17.66 -14.29
CA HIS A 27 -4.80 -18.38 -14.00
C HIS A 27 -6.06 -17.65 -14.48
N ARG A 28 -5.90 -16.48 -15.14
CA ARG A 28 -7.02 -15.60 -15.54
C ARG A 28 -8.00 -15.33 -14.39
N ALA A 29 -7.44 -15.02 -13.23
CA ALA A 29 -8.18 -14.84 -11.98
C ALA A 29 -8.08 -13.39 -11.48
N PRO A 30 -8.80 -12.44 -12.10
CA PRO A 30 -8.75 -11.02 -11.73
C PRO A 30 -9.26 -10.75 -10.30
N ASP A 31 -10.14 -11.62 -9.79
CA ASP A 31 -10.63 -11.61 -8.42
C ASP A 31 -9.51 -11.82 -7.38
N ARG A 32 -8.44 -12.56 -7.74
CA ARG A 32 -7.26 -12.72 -6.87
C ARG A 32 -6.48 -11.41 -6.74
N LEU A 33 -6.35 -10.68 -7.84
CA LEU A 33 -5.72 -9.36 -7.82
C LEU A 33 -6.56 -8.39 -6.96
N ALA A 34 -7.88 -8.36 -7.16
CA ALA A 34 -8.78 -7.50 -6.39
C ALA A 34 -8.67 -7.75 -4.88
N ARG A 35 -8.72 -9.01 -4.42
CA ARG A 35 -8.56 -9.35 -2.99
C ARG A 35 -7.19 -8.96 -2.43
N HIS A 36 -6.14 -9.05 -3.25
CA HIS A 36 -4.81 -8.62 -2.82
C HIS A 36 -4.72 -7.09 -2.69
N LEU A 37 -5.31 -6.34 -3.62
CA LEU A 37 -5.39 -4.87 -3.51
C LEU A 37 -6.21 -4.43 -2.29
N GLU A 38 -7.30 -5.14 -1.98
CA GLU A 38 -8.08 -4.93 -0.76
C GLU A 38 -7.23 -5.15 0.50
N ALA A 39 -6.43 -6.22 0.54
CA ALA A 39 -5.51 -6.47 1.65
C ALA A 39 -4.42 -5.39 1.78
N VAL A 40 -3.87 -4.91 0.66
CA VAL A 40 -2.91 -3.78 0.64
C VAL A 40 -3.56 -2.52 1.19
N ALA A 41 -4.79 -2.20 0.78
CA ALA A 41 -5.51 -1.03 1.25
C ALA A 41 -5.81 -1.09 2.75
N ALA A 42 -6.26 -2.25 3.25
CA ALA A 42 -6.49 -2.45 4.69
C ALA A 42 -5.20 -2.26 5.50
N ALA A 43 -4.11 -2.92 5.09
CA ALA A 43 -2.81 -2.78 5.75
C ALA A 43 -2.25 -1.35 5.68
N PHE A 44 -2.55 -0.62 4.59
CA PHE A 44 -2.20 0.80 4.47
C PHE A 44 -2.94 1.66 5.49
N PHE A 45 -4.24 1.47 5.70
CA PHE A 45 -4.99 2.22 6.71
C PHE A 45 -4.50 1.90 8.13
N ASP A 46 -4.24 0.62 8.44
CA ASP A 46 -3.67 0.23 9.73
C ASP A 46 -2.30 0.90 9.97
N PHE A 47 -1.43 0.92 8.94
CA PHE A 47 -0.14 1.60 8.99
C PHE A 47 -0.29 3.11 9.17
N HIS A 48 -1.18 3.74 8.40
CA HIS A 48 -1.40 5.19 8.44
C HIS A 48 -1.91 5.65 9.80
N ASP A 49 -2.87 4.92 10.39
CA ASP A 49 -3.46 5.24 11.69
C ASP A 49 -2.46 5.03 12.83
N ALA A 50 -1.60 4.00 12.72
CA ALA A 50 -0.55 3.75 13.70
C ALA A 50 0.62 4.75 13.60
N ALA A 51 0.93 5.23 12.40
CA ALA A 51 2.14 6.00 12.13
C ALA A 51 1.94 7.01 10.98
N PRO A 52 1.44 8.22 11.26
CA PRO A 52 1.22 9.24 10.25
C PRO A 52 2.51 9.54 9.46
N PRO A 53 2.45 9.50 8.12
CA PRO A 53 3.63 9.74 7.28
C PRO A 53 4.07 11.21 7.30
N LEU A 54 3.12 12.14 7.42
CA LEU A 54 3.41 13.57 7.50
C LEU A 54 3.56 14.04 8.96
N PRO A 55 4.49 14.97 9.24
CA PRO A 55 4.57 15.64 10.54
C PRO A 55 3.27 16.40 10.82
N VAL A 56 2.82 16.41 12.08
CA VAL A 56 1.60 17.12 12.50
C VAL A 56 1.94 18.26 13.45
N GLY A 57 1.33 19.43 13.24
CA GLY A 57 1.54 20.62 14.08
C GLY A 57 2.99 21.15 13.98
N ASP A 58 3.65 21.27 15.13
CA ASP A 58 5.01 21.80 15.23
C ASP A 58 6.10 20.72 15.11
N GLU A 59 5.74 19.48 14.76
CA GLU A 59 6.72 18.42 14.54
C GLU A 59 7.66 18.74 13.37
N LYS A 60 8.95 18.51 13.59
CA LYS A 60 9.96 18.71 12.55
C LYS A 60 10.04 17.48 11.64
N PRO A 61 10.10 17.66 10.30
CA PRO A 61 10.35 16.56 9.38
C PRO A 61 11.60 15.77 9.76
N SER A 62 11.45 14.45 9.90
CA SER A 62 12.49 13.54 10.36
C SER A 62 12.75 12.43 9.33
N ALA A 63 13.81 11.63 9.55
CA ALA A 63 14.09 10.46 8.72
C ALA A 63 12.97 9.40 8.79
N ALA A 64 12.29 9.29 9.94
CA ALA A 64 11.15 8.39 10.11
C ALA A 64 9.98 8.81 9.22
N HIS A 65 9.62 10.10 9.19
CA HIS A 65 8.57 10.62 8.30
C HIS A 65 8.90 10.34 6.83
N ARG A 66 10.14 10.59 6.38
CA ARG A 66 10.55 10.27 5.00
C ARG A 66 10.40 8.78 4.68
N SER A 67 10.81 7.91 5.60
CA SER A 67 10.64 6.46 5.41
C SER A 67 9.17 6.08 5.29
N ARG A 68 8.29 6.64 6.14
CA ARG A 68 6.85 6.37 6.12
C ARG A 68 6.19 6.90 4.84
N THR A 69 6.58 8.10 4.38
CA THR A 69 6.13 8.63 3.08
C THR A 69 6.52 7.71 1.94
N ALA A 70 7.75 7.19 1.89
CA ALA A 70 8.17 6.27 0.83
C ALA A 70 7.34 4.97 0.82
N VAL A 71 6.97 4.44 2.00
CA VAL A 71 6.08 3.28 2.10
C VAL A 71 4.66 3.62 1.60
N ALA A 72 4.14 4.80 1.95
CA ALA A 72 2.84 5.27 1.47
C ALA A 72 2.81 5.44 -0.06
N GLU A 73 3.87 5.99 -0.64
CA GLU A 73 4.03 6.12 -2.10
C GLU A 73 4.07 4.76 -2.80
N ALA A 74 4.79 3.79 -2.24
CA ALA A 74 4.84 2.43 -2.77
C ALA A 74 3.46 1.74 -2.74
N ALA A 75 2.70 1.91 -1.65
CA ALA A 75 1.33 1.42 -1.56
C ALA A 75 0.42 2.08 -2.60
N GLY A 76 0.52 3.41 -2.75
CA GLY A 76 -0.21 4.16 -3.78
C GLY A 76 0.08 3.67 -5.20
N ALA A 77 1.35 3.41 -5.52
CA ALA A 77 1.75 2.89 -6.83
C ALA A 77 1.17 1.50 -7.13
N VAL A 78 1.19 0.59 -6.14
CA VAL A 78 0.61 -0.76 -6.27
C VAL A 78 -0.91 -0.69 -6.46
N LEU A 79 -1.60 0.14 -5.67
CA LEU A 79 -3.05 0.31 -5.79
C LEU A 79 -3.44 0.92 -7.14
N ALA A 80 -2.80 2.01 -7.55
CA ALA A 80 -3.09 2.67 -8.83
C ALA A 80 -2.82 1.75 -10.02
N GLY A 81 -1.68 1.05 -10.03
CA GLY A 81 -1.35 0.08 -11.08
C GLY A 81 -2.31 -1.09 -11.13
N GLY A 82 -2.64 -1.69 -9.97
CA GLY A 82 -3.57 -2.80 -9.87
C GLY A 82 -5.00 -2.45 -10.28
N LEU A 83 -5.51 -1.30 -9.84
CA LEU A 83 -6.85 -0.82 -10.22
C LEU A 83 -6.95 -0.56 -11.73
N SER A 84 -5.92 0.05 -12.32
CA SER A 84 -5.85 0.26 -13.76
C SER A 84 -5.94 -1.05 -14.55
N LEU A 85 -5.27 -2.12 -14.08
CA LEU A 85 -5.37 -3.46 -14.67
C LEU A 85 -6.76 -4.09 -14.53
N LEU A 86 -7.56 -3.68 -13.54
CA LEU A 86 -8.95 -4.09 -13.38
C LEU A 86 -9.92 -3.22 -14.19
N GLY A 87 -9.42 -2.25 -14.96
CA GLY A 87 -10.25 -1.30 -15.70
C GLY A 87 -10.90 -0.24 -14.83
N VAL A 88 -10.41 -0.05 -13.60
CA VAL A 88 -10.87 0.97 -12.67
C VAL A 88 -9.84 2.10 -12.65
N SER A 89 -10.24 3.29 -13.06
CA SER A 89 -9.43 4.48 -12.84
C SER A 89 -9.39 4.79 -11.35
N ALA A 90 -8.20 4.75 -10.75
CA ALA A 90 -8.01 5.30 -9.42
C ALA A 90 -8.22 6.83 -9.48
N PRO A 91 -9.07 7.41 -8.63
CA PRO A 91 -9.22 8.86 -8.57
C PRO A 91 -7.90 9.48 -8.05
N GLU A 92 -7.56 10.66 -8.56
CA GLU A 92 -6.33 11.36 -8.13
C GLU A 92 -6.42 11.81 -6.66
N HIS A 93 -7.64 11.94 -6.11
CA HIS A 93 -7.92 12.36 -4.74
C HIS A 93 -9.17 11.63 -4.24
N LEU A 94 -9.22 11.28 -2.94
CA LEU A 94 -10.35 10.64 -2.27
C LEU A 94 -11.21 11.66 -1.52
#